data_AF-A0A1Q9T6D3-F1
#
_entry.id   AF-A0A1Q9T6D3-F1
#
_cell.length_a   1.000
_cell.length_b   1.000
_cell.length_c   1.000
_cell.angle_alpha   90.00
_cell.angle_beta   90.00
_cell.angle_gamma   90.00
#
_symmetry.space_group_name_H-M   'P 1'
#
loop_
_entity.id
_entity.type
_entity.pdbx_description
1 polymer ?
#
loop_
_entity_poly.entity_id
_entity_poly.type
_entity_poly.pdbx_seq_one_letter_code
_entity_poly.pdbx_strand_id
1 'polypeptide(L)'
;MTRTTVVAALAGLVLLAGCDSSTEPSAPPTSQDALTTPTEEPSEDTEATSEPAETPEEATTEEPDADGAPEMPEEATEQTEAGAVAFALHYVEVLNYAMSNPEVGLLEPLALDGCETCDNFEELVEYGANQEEVLAEPMAEVGEVTSIFTDDSARVAIPVTQNAQPFLRDGQAVDRALEEQELSLIVRLQWEDAWRVSTITVD
;
A
#
# COMPACT_ATOMS: atom_id res chain seq x y z
N MET A 1 -49.83 20.52 -30.20
CA MET A 1 -49.48 20.93 -31.58
C MET A 1 -48.12 21.59 -31.46
N THR A 2 -47.00 21.14 -32.02
CA THR A 2 -46.70 20.28 -33.17
C THR A 2 -45.27 19.75 -32.97
N ARG A 3 -44.99 18.58 -33.55
CA ARG A 3 -43.77 17.75 -33.48
C ARG A 3 -42.52 18.50 -33.99
N THR A 4 -41.28 18.09 -33.72
CA THR A 4 -40.55 17.13 -34.59
C THR A 4 -39.19 16.74 -33.99
N THR A 5 -38.91 15.44 -34.01
CA THR A 5 -37.65 14.73 -33.69
C THR A 5 -36.86 14.47 -34.98
N VAL A 6 -35.52 14.61 -34.96
CA VAL A 6 -34.52 14.04 -35.91
C VAL A 6 -33.20 13.96 -35.12
N VAL A 7 -32.60 12.84 -34.67
CA VAL A 7 -32.07 11.59 -35.27
C VAL A 7 -30.85 11.75 -36.19
N ALA A 8 -29.68 11.48 -35.58
CA ALA A 8 -28.50 10.72 -36.03
C ALA A 8 -27.64 11.15 -37.24
N ALA A 9 -26.31 11.13 -37.04
CA ALA A 9 -25.38 10.37 -37.90
C ALA A 9 -24.00 10.18 -37.25
N LEU A 10 -23.67 8.91 -36.97
CA LEU A 10 -22.34 8.36 -36.71
C LEU A 10 -21.52 8.30 -38.02
N ALA A 11 -20.22 8.60 -37.97
CA ALA A 11 -19.21 8.01 -38.86
C ALA A 11 -17.80 8.24 -38.30
N GLY A 12 -17.17 7.17 -37.79
CA GLY A 12 -15.75 7.11 -37.52
C GLY A 12 -14.94 6.63 -38.72
N LEU A 13 -13.64 6.89 -38.72
CA LEU A 13 -12.66 6.09 -39.46
C LEU A 13 -11.27 6.28 -38.83
N VAL A 14 -10.86 5.29 -38.04
CA VAL A 14 -9.50 5.11 -37.52
C VAL A 14 -8.80 4.09 -38.43
N LEU A 15 -7.62 4.44 -38.94
CA LEU A 15 -6.71 3.50 -39.60
C LEU A 15 -5.32 3.70 -38.99
N LEU A 16 -4.93 2.80 -38.07
CA LEU A 16 -3.56 2.64 -37.58
C LEU A 16 -3.13 1.23 -37.98
N ALA A 17 -2.30 1.14 -39.02
CA ALA A 17 -1.63 -0.10 -39.43
C ALA A 17 -0.31 -0.22 -38.65
N GLY A 18 -0.08 -1.42 -38.10
CA GLY A 18 0.92 -1.70 -37.07
C GLY A 18 2.37 -1.75 -37.54
N CYS A 19 3.26 -1.43 -36.60
CA CYS A 19 4.68 -1.72 -36.67
C CYS A 19 4.92 -3.18 -36.28
N ASP A 20 5.39 -3.97 -37.24
CA ASP A 20 6.06 -5.25 -37.01
C ASP A 20 7.52 -4.96 -36.63
N SER A 21 7.95 -5.44 -35.47
CA SER A 21 9.36 -5.39 -35.05
C SER A 21 9.68 -6.65 -34.28
N SER A 22 9.85 -7.72 -35.03
CA SER A 22 10.42 -8.98 -34.56
C SER A 22 11.95 -8.88 -34.56
N THR A 23 12.57 -8.83 -33.38
CA THR A 23 14.03 -8.99 -33.22
C THR A 23 14.34 -9.90 -32.02
N GLU A 24 14.69 -11.14 -32.39
CA GLU A 24 15.54 -12.19 -31.79
C GLU A 24 15.90 -12.15 -30.28
N PRO A 25 15.73 -13.26 -29.54
CA PRO A 25 16.56 -13.57 -28.38
C PRO A 25 17.75 -14.45 -28.78
N SER A 26 18.95 -13.90 -28.68
CA SER A 26 20.22 -14.63 -28.73
C SER A 26 20.45 -15.38 -27.41
N ALA A 27 20.82 -16.66 -27.49
CA ALA A 27 21.12 -17.49 -26.33
C ALA A 27 22.40 -17.01 -25.59
N PRO A 28 22.46 -17.10 -24.25
CA PRO A 28 23.71 -16.88 -23.51
C PRO A 28 24.66 -18.08 -23.65
N PRO A 29 25.99 -17.88 -23.75
CA PRO A 29 26.94 -18.97 -23.67
C PRO A 29 27.12 -19.49 -22.24
N THR A 30 27.33 -20.80 -22.14
CA THR A 30 27.63 -21.57 -20.94
C THR A 30 29.12 -21.52 -20.58
N SER A 31 29.39 -21.47 -19.27
CA SER A 31 30.53 -22.01 -18.49
C SER A 31 31.98 -21.74 -18.91
N GLN A 32 32.80 -21.32 -17.92
CA GLN A 32 34.12 -21.92 -17.71
C GLN A 32 34.63 -21.72 -16.26
N ASP A 33 34.77 -22.86 -15.57
CA ASP A 33 35.60 -23.10 -14.39
C ASP A 33 37.09 -22.86 -14.70
N ALA A 34 37.84 -22.25 -13.78
CA ALA A 34 39.29 -22.46 -13.64
C ALA A 34 39.91 -21.82 -12.36
N LEU A 35 40.27 -22.69 -11.41
CA LEU A 35 41.63 -22.88 -10.85
C LEU A 35 42.29 -21.82 -9.91
N THR A 36 42.36 -22.20 -8.62
CA THR A 36 43.56 -22.35 -7.73
C THR A 36 44.39 -21.14 -7.20
N THR A 37 44.33 -20.93 -5.86
CA THR A 37 45.38 -20.78 -4.79
C THR A 37 46.68 -19.97 -4.99
N PRO A 38 47.46 -19.56 -3.94
CA PRO A 38 47.20 -19.26 -2.50
C PRO A 38 47.91 -17.98 -1.92
N THR A 39 47.64 -17.66 -0.64
CA THR A 39 48.52 -17.06 0.42
C THR A 39 49.14 -15.66 0.25
N GLU A 40 48.79 -14.71 1.14
CA GLU A 40 49.64 -14.10 2.19
C GLU A 40 48.85 -13.04 3.01
N GLU A 41 49.09 -13.01 4.32
CA GLU A 41 48.68 -11.94 5.25
C GLU A 41 49.50 -10.66 5.01
N PRO A 42 48.94 -9.48 5.32
CA PRO A 42 49.39 -8.82 6.55
C PRO A 42 48.27 -8.17 7.37
N SER A 43 48.52 -8.08 8.67
CA SER A 43 47.75 -7.34 9.67
C SER A 43 47.75 -5.83 9.38
N GLU A 44 46.59 -5.19 9.47
CA GLU A 44 46.46 -3.80 9.96
C GLU A 44 45.13 -3.64 10.73
N ASP A 45 45.27 -3.09 11.93
CA ASP A 45 44.23 -2.58 12.82
C ASP A 45 43.24 -1.67 12.07
N THR A 46 41.96 -1.98 12.18
CA THR A 46 40.88 -0.98 12.11
C THR A 46 39.77 -1.48 13.02
N GLU A 47 39.65 -0.85 14.18
CA GLU A 47 38.47 -0.94 15.03
C GLU A 47 37.27 -0.39 14.26
N ALA A 48 36.60 -1.26 13.50
CA ALA A 48 35.23 -1.03 13.08
C ALA A 48 34.35 -1.29 14.31
N THR A 49 33.90 -0.21 14.96
CA THR A 49 32.66 -0.24 15.74
C THR A 49 31.56 -0.58 14.75
N SER A 50 31.24 -1.88 14.65
CA SER A 50 30.01 -2.34 14.07
C SER A 50 28.92 -2.06 15.09
N GLU A 51 28.20 -0.97 14.87
CA GLU A 51 26.89 -0.77 15.46
C GLU A 51 26.02 -1.99 15.08
N PRO A 52 25.34 -2.65 16.03
CA PRO A 52 24.43 -3.72 15.68
C PRO A 52 23.33 -3.15 14.78
N ALA A 53 23.12 -3.77 13.61
CA ALA A 53 21.89 -3.58 12.87
C ALA A 53 20.75 -4.07 13.79
N GLU A 54 19.92 -3.13 14.24
CA GLU A 54 18.69 -3.47 14.95
C GLU A 54 17.76 -4.14 13.94
N THR A 55 17.65 -5.46 14.07
CA THR A 55 16.56 -6.23 13.46
C THR A 55 15.25 -5.58 13.88
N PRO A 56 14.37 -5.17 12.96
CA PRO A 56 13.02 -4.77 13.33
C PRO A 56 12.39 -5.92 14.12
N GLU A 57 12.04 -5.66 15.38
CA GLU A 57 11.25 -6.60 16.15
C GLU A 57 9.97 -6.88 15.36
N GLU A 58 9.64 -8.16 15.21
CA GLU A 58 8.39 -8.58 14.58
C GLU A 58 7.26 -7.81 15.24
N ALA A 59 6.59 -6.94 14.47
CA ALA A 59 5.38 -6.27 14.89
C ALA A 59 4.37 -7.36 15.23
N THR A 60 4.32 -7.70 16.51
CA THR A 60 3.33 -8.61 17.04
C THR A 60 2.04 -7.82 16.99
N THR A 61 1.20 -8.11 15.99
CA THR A 61 -0.19 -7.71 15.97
C THR A 61 -0.84 -8.36 17.21
N GLU A 62 -0.80 -7.65 18.34
CA GLU A 62 -1.72 -7.92 19.41
C GLU A 62 -3.09 -7.52 18.88
N GLU A 63 -3.97 -8.49 18.66
CA GLU A 63 -5.41 -8.23 18.55
C GLU A 63 -5.96 -8.10 19.99
N PRO A 64 -6.20 -6.89 20.50
CA PRO A 64 -7.31 -6.74 21.42
C PRO A 64 -8.59 -6.78 20.59
N ASP A 65 -9.53 -7.62 21.01
CA ASP A 65 -10.97 -7.37 20.86
C ASP A 65 -11.27 -6.00 21.52
N ALA A 66 -10.90 -4.91 20.85
CA ALA A 66 -11.29 -3.57 21.22
C ALA A 66 -12.60 -3.27 20.48
N ASP A 67 -13.65 -2.95 21.25
CA ASP A 67 -14.97 -2.50 20.75
C ASP A 67 -14.86 -1.11 20.07
N GLY A 68 -14.01 -0.94 19.05
CA GLY A 68 -13.78 0.34 18.39
C GLY A 68 -12.65 0.32 17.36
N ALA A 69 -12.46 1.47 16.70
CA ALA A 69 -11.37 1.66 15.75
C ALA A 69 -9.99 1.46 16.42
N PRO A 70 -8.96 1.02 15.66
CA PRO A 70 -7.60 0.89 16.18
C PRO A 70 -7.13 2.18 16.88
N GLU A 71 -6.46 2.03 18.02
CA GLU A 71 -5.85 3.16 18.71
C GLU A 71 -4.47 3.50 18.10
N MET A 72 -4.12 4.79 18.06
CA MET A 72 -2.82 5.23 17.56
C MET A 72 -1.69 4.65 18.44
N PRO A 73 -0.71 3.92 17.87
CA PRO A 73 0.43 3.41 18.62
C PRO A 73 1.26 4.54 19.26
N GLU A 74 1.82 4.31 20.45
CA GLU A 74 2.68 5.31 21.12
C GLU A 74 3.87 5.72 20.25
N GLU A 75 4.51 4.75 19.60
CA GLU A 75 5.64 4.98 18.69
C GLU A 75 5.28 5.87 17.50
N ALA A 76 4.04 5.75 16.99
CA ALA A 76 3.55 6.56 15.88
C ALA A 76 3.39 8.06 16.22
N THR A 77 3.58 8.43 17.50
CA THR A 77 3.54 9.83 17.96
C THR A 77 4.91 10.50 17.99
N GLU A 78 5.97 9.79 17.59
CA GLU A 78 7.34 10.30 17.60
C GLU A 78 7.84 10.64 16.20
N GLN A 79 8.59 11.74 16.07
CA GLN A 79 9.22 12.15 14.81
C GLN A 79 10.50 11.33 14.56
N THR A 80 10.33 10.05 14.33
CA THR A 80 11.40 9.10 14.04
C THR A 80 11.03 8.23 12.85
N GLU A 81 12.01 7.52 12.28
CA GLU A 81 11.74 6.55 11.23
C GLU A 81 10.77 5.45 11.70
N ALA A 82 10.99 4.92 12.90
CA ALA A 82 10.13 3.88 13.46
C ALA A 82 8.71 4.40 13.74
N GLY A 83 8.59 5.65 14.22
CA GLY A 83 7.29 6.30 14.36
C GLY A 83 6.56 6.50 13.03
N ALA A 84 7.29 6.82 11.95
CA ALA A 84 6.70 6.91 10.62
C ALA A 84 6.19 5.54 10.12
N VAL A 85 6.96 4.46 10.34
CA VAL A 85 6.53 3.10 10.00
C VAL A 85 5.29 2.70 10.81
N ALA A 86 5.31 2.91 12.13
CA ALA A 86 4.18 2.61 13.02
C ALA A 86 2.92 3.38 12.60
N PHE A 87 3.05 4.65 12.23
CA PHE A 87 1.94 5.45 11.72
C PHE A 87 1.38 4.93 10.38
N ALA A 88 2.25 4.56 9.44
CA ALA A 88 1.82 4.04 8.14
C ALA A 88 1.10 2.68 8.27
N LEU A 89 1.58 1.81 9.16
CA LEU A 89 0.92 0.54 9.49
C LEU A 89 -0.45 0.78 10.13
N HIS A 90 -0.52 1.69 11.10
CA HIS A 90 -1.77 2.07 11.73
C HIS A 90 -2.81 2.60 10.72
N TYR A 91 -2.41 3.37 9.71
CA TYR A 91 -3.32 3.80 8.64
C TYR A 91 -3.97 2.60 7.92
N VAL A 92 -3.19 1.55 7.61
CA VAL A 92 -3.71 0.32 6.96
C VAL A 92 -4.63 -0.44 7.90
N GLU A 93 -4.32 -0.51 9.20
CA GLU A 93 -5.20 -1.11 10.21
C GLU A 93 -6.54 -0.38 10.32
N VAL A 94 -6.53 0.95 10.37
CA VAL A 94 -7.75 1.77 10.39
C VAL A 94 -8.56 1.57 9.11
N LEU A 95 -7.90 1.49 7.95
CA LEU A 95 -8.57 1.20 6.67
C LEU A 95 -9.24 -0.19 6.69
N ASN A 96 -8.53 -1.22 7.14
CA ASN A 96 -9.09 -2.56 7.29
C ASN A 96 -10.30 -2.55 8.24
N TYR A 97 -10.18 -1.88 9.39
CA TYR A 97 -11.27 -1.72 10.34
C TYR A 97 -12.49 -1.05 9.69
N ALA A 98 -12.28 0.07 9.00
CA ALA A 98 -13.35 0.86 8.39
C ALA A 98 -14.05 0.10 7.25
N MET A 99 -13.36 -0.82 6.57
CA MET A 99 -13.97 -1.68 5.55
C MET A 99 -14.85 -2.79 6.14
N SER A 100 -14.55 -3.26 7.36
CA SER A 100 -15.37 -4.23 8.10
C SER A 100 -16.45 -3.56 8.96
N ASN A 101 -16.22 -2.32 9.40
CA ASN A 101 -17.09 -1.50 10.22
C ASN A 101 -17.16 -0.10 9.58
N PRO A 102 -18.08 0.14 8.62
CA PRO A 102 -18.13 1.37 7.82
C PRO A 102 -18.44 2.63 8.64
N GLU A 103 -17.42 3.12 9.35
CA GLU A 103 -17.41 4.33 10.13
C GLU A 103 -16.67 5.42 9.34
N VAL A 104 -17.44 6.39 8.86
CA VAL A 104 -16.95 7.51 8.05
C VAL A 104 -16.21 8.52 8.93
N GLY A 105 -15.10 9.04 8.43
CA GLY A 105 -14.28 10.08 9.05
C GLY A 105 -13.11 9.55 9.87
N LEU A 106 -12.79 8.26 9.77
CA LEU A 106 -11.63 7.67 10.47
C LEU A 106 -10.30 7.92 9.73
N LEU A 107 -10.31 8.03 8.40
CA LEU A 107 -9.08 8.20 7.62
C LEU A 107 -8.72 9.67 7.44
N GLU A 108 -9.72 10.56 7.33
CA GLU A 108 -9.55 12.01 7.16
C GLU A 108 -8.53 12.62 8.16
N PRO A 109 -8.59 12.33 9.48
CA PRO A 109 -7.65 12.92 10.45
C PRO A 109 -6.20 12.41 10.31
N LEU A 110 -6.00 11.30 9.60
CA LEU A 110 -4.69 10.68 9.38
C LEU A 110 -4.00 11.19 8.10
N ALA A 111 -4.75 11.88 7.24
CA ALA A 111 -4.25 12.40 5.97
C ALA A 111 -4.05 13.92 6.00
N LEU A 112 -3.18 14.42 5.12
CA LEU A 112 -3.15 15.84 4.75
C LEU A 112 -4.21 16.10 3.68
N ASP A 113 -4.65 17.35 3.61
CA ASP A 113 -5.43 17.84 2.47
C ASP A 113 -4.72 17.52 1.14
N GLY A 114 -5.45 16.95 0.19
CA GLY A 114 -4.94 16.63 -1.14
C GLY A 114 -4.35 15.22 -1.31
N CYS A 115 -4.44 14.35 -0.30
CA CYS A 115 -4.19 12.92 -0.50
C CYS A 115 -5.36 12.26 -1.24
N GLU A 116 -5.35 12.32 -2.58
CA GLU A 116 -6.45 11.78 -3.42
C GLU A 116 -6.77 10.30 -3.13
N THR A 117 -5.75 9.47 -2.87
CA THR A 117 -5.95 8.06 -2.53
C THR A 117 -6.60 7.88 -1.15
N CYS A 118 -6.27 8.76 -0.19
CA CYS A 118 -6.90 8.75 1.13
C CYS A 118 -8.39 9.11 1.01
N ASP A 119 -8.70 10.16 0.23
CA ASP A 119 -10.07 10.56 -0.07
C ASP A 119 -10.86 9.43 -0.75
N ASN A 120 -10.26 8.73 -1.73
CA ASN A 120 -10.89 7.59 -2.39
C ASN A 120 -11.20 6.43 -1.42
N PHE A 121 -10.34 6.19 -0.43
CA PHE A 121 -10.61 5.19 0.60
C PHE A 121 -11.76 5.63 1.52
N GLU A 122 -11.79 6.90 1.92
CA GLU A 122 -12.90 7.46 2.70
C GLU A 122 -14.23 7.39 1.93
N GLU A 123 -14.23 7.69 0.63
CA GLU A 123 -15.40 7.52 -0.24
C GLU A 123 -15.85 6.05 -0.36
N LEU A 124 -14.90 5.11 -0.35
CA LEU A 124 -15.21 3.67 -0.36
C LEU A 124 -15.88 3.23 0.94
N VAL A 125 -15.40 3.74 2.09
CA VAL A 125 -16.02 3.53 3.41
C VAL A 125 -17.41 4.15 3.46
N GLU A 126 -17.57 5.39 2.99
CA GLU A 126 -18.87 6.06 2.89
C GLU A 126 -19.85 5.28 2.01
N TYR A 127 -19.38 4.75 0.87
CA TYR A 127 -20.19 3.89 0.02
C TYR A 127 -20.63 2.63 0.76
N GLY A 128 -19.72 1.96 1.46
CA GLY A 128 -20.01 0.79 2.29
C GLY A 128 -21.08 1.09 3.34
N ALA A 129 -20.94 2.19 4.07
CA ALA A 129 -21.91 2.65 5.08
C ALA A 129 -23.29 2.90 4.47
N ASN A 130 -23.35 3.59 3.33
CA ASN A 130 -24.60 3.88 2.62
C ASN A 130 -25.28 2.65 2.04
N GLN A 131 -24.49 1.63 1.65
CA GLN A 131 -25.00 0.38 1.09
C GLN A 131 -25.24 -0.70 2.15
N GLU A 132 -24.88 -0.45 3.40
CA GLU A 132 -24.85 -1.45 4.48
C GLU A 132 -24.00 -2.68 4.09
N GLU A 133 -22.88 -2.41 3.40
CA GLU A 133 -21.93 -3.41 2.89
C GLU A 133 -20.63 -3.41 3.69
N VAL A 134 -20.14 -4.59 4.06
CA VAL A 134 -18.91 -4.79 4.84
C VAL A 134 -18.02 -5.87 4.24
N LEU A 135 -16.75 -5.89 4.65
CA LEU A 135 -15.84 -7.02 4.47
C LEU A 135 -15.80 -7.90 5.72
N ALA A 136 -15.76 -9.22 5.52
CA ALA A 136 -15.71 -10.19 6.62
C ALA A 136 -14.29 -10.44 7.13
N GLU A 137 -13.30 -10.24 6.26
CA GLU A 137 -11.88 -10.39 6.55
C GLU A 137 -11.18 -9.05 6.26
N PRO A 138 -9.99 -8.79 6.84
CA PRO A 138 -9.21 -7.62 6.50
C PRO A 138 -9.07 -7.46 4.98
N MET A 139 -9.20 -6.23 4.48
CA MET A 139 -9.06 -5.96 3.05
C MET A 139 -7.65 -6.31 2.55
N ALA A 140 -6.64 -5.96 3.36
CA ALA A 140 -5.23 -6.11 3.02
C ALA A 140 -4.43 -6.67 4.21
N GLU A 141 -3.59 -7.67 3.94
CA GLU A 141 -2.59 -8.18 4.88
C GLU A 141 -1.23 -7.55 4.58
N VAL A 142 -0.54 -7.08 5.61
CA VAL A 142 0.75 -6.38 5.47
C VAL A 142 1.91 -7.38 5.46
N GLY A 143 2.82 -7.21 4.50
CA GLY A 143 4.10 -7.92 4.43
C GLY A 143 5.26 -7.16 5.08
N GLU A 144 6.49 -7.54 4.73
CA GLU A 144 7.70 -6.90 5.27
C GLU A 144 7.85 -5.47 4.75
N VAL A 145 7.86 -4.49 5.66
CA VAL A 145 7.90 -3.07 5.34
C VAL A 145 9.34 -2.58 5.17
N THR A 146 9.54 -1.64 4.25
CA THR A 146 10.78 -0.86 4.15
C THR A 146 10.49 0.62 4.19
N SER A 147 11.43 1.41 4.70
CA SER A 147 11.28 2.86 4.85
C SER A 147 12.50 3.63 4.38
N ILE A 148 12.26 4.88 4.02
CA ILE A 148 13.27 5.91 3.91
C ILE A 148 12.76 7.10 4.70
N PHE A 149 13.52 7.49 5.73
CA PHE A 149 13.23 8.67 6.54
C PHE A 149 14.16 9.82 6.18
N THR A 150 13.63 11.05 6.16
CA THR A 150 14.39 12.28 5.90
C THR A 150 13.77 13.41 6.71
N ASP A 151 14.32 13.62 7.91
CA ASP A 151 13.96 14.68 8.87
C ASP A 151 12.46 14.76 9.18
N ASP A 152 11.70 15.51 8.40
CA ASP A 152 10.27 15.76 8.55
C ASP A 152 9.42 14.97 7.54
N SER A 153 10.00 14.06 6.78
CA SER A 153 9.28 13.24 5.80
C SER A 153 9.71 11.78 5.85
N ALA A 154 8.81 10.89 5.46
CA ALA A 154 9.13 9.47 5.28
C ALA A 154 8.43 8.92 4.03
N ARG A 155 9.06 7.93 3.41
CA ARG A 155 8.44 7.07 2.40
C ARG A 155 8.46 5.66 2.94
N VAL A 156 7.28 5.09 3.20
CA VAL A 156 7.11 3.73 3.69
C VAL A 156 6.54 2.89 2.55
N ALA A 157 7.25 1.85 2.15
CA ALA A 157 6.79 0.87 1.18
C ALA A 157 6.24 -0.34 1.94
N ILE A 158 4.93 -0.54 1.82
CA ILE A 158 4.16 -1.59 2.50
C ILE A 158 3.68 -2.58 1.44
N PRO A 159 4.35 -3.74 1.27
CA PRO A 159 3.78 -4.83 0.51
C PRO A 159 2.47 -5.25 1.17
N VAL A 160 1.41 -5.40 0.37
CA VAL A 160 0.13 -5.88 0.84
C VAL A 160 -0.42 -6.98 -0.05
N THR A 161 -1.03 -7.97 0.58
CA THR A 161 -1.89 -8.94 -0.11
C THR A 161 -3.33 -8.49 0.09
N GLN A 162 -3.99 -8.03 -0.97
CA GLN A 162 -5.43 -7.79 -0.95
C GLN A 162 -6.14 -9.14 -0.95
N ASN A 163 -7.02 -9.35 0.02
CA ASN A 163 -7.75 -10.61 0.16
C ASN A 163 -8.89 -10.71 -0.85
N ALA A 164 -9.02 -11.88 -1.51
CA ALA A 164 -10.19 -12.18 -2.35
C ALA A 164 -11.40 -12.50 -1.47
N GLN A 165 -12.40 -11.61 -1.48
CA GLN A 165 -13.60 -11.79 -0.66
C GLN A 165 -14.79 -11.00 -1.23
N PRO A 166 -16.04 -11.50 -1.07
CA PRO A 166 -17.22 -10.74 -1.42
C PRO A 166 -17.48 -9.61 -0.41
N PHE A 167 -18.16 -8.56 -0.85
CA PHE A 167 -18.82 -7.66 0.09
C PHE A 167 -20.08 -8.34 0.63
N LEU A 168 -20.39 -8.11 1.91
CA LEU A 168 -21.55 -8.67 2.59
C LEU A 168 -22.56 -7.58 2.94
N ARG A 169 -23.84 -7.83 2.67
CA ARG A 169 -24.97 -7.08 3.22
C ARG A 169 -25.83 -8.04 4.04
N ASP A 170 -26.11 -7.69 5.30
CA ASP A 170 -26.82 -8.58 6.25
C ASP A 170 -26.19 -9.99 6.35
N GLY A 171 -24.85 -10.08 6.23
CA GLY A 171 -24.11 -11.34 6.25
C GLY A 171 -24.23 -12.19 4.96
N GLN A 172 -24.84 -11.65 3.90
CA GLN A 172 -24.97 -12.32 2.61
C GLN A 172 -24.11 -11.63 1.55
N ALA A 173 -23.42 -12.43 0.72
CA ALA A 173 -22.61 -11.90 -0.37
C ALA A 173 -23.46 -11.13 -1.39
N VAL A 174 -22.95 -9.98 -1.83
CA VAL A 174 -23.50 -9.19 -2.96
C VAL A 174 -22.70 -9.42 -4.24
N ASP A 175 -23.17 -8.89 -5.37
CA ASP A 175 -22.53 -9.03 -6.71
C ASP A 175 -21.22 -8.21 -6.87
N ARG A 176 -20.58 -7.85 -5.77
CA ARG A 176 -19.31 -7.11 -5.70
C ARG A 176 -18.34 -7.90 -4.84
N ALA A 177 -17.11 -8.05 -5.31
CA ALA A 177 -16.06 -8.75 -4.61
C ALA A 177 -14.72 -8.09 -4.88
N LEU A 178 -13.80 -8.25 -3.93
CA LEU A 178 -12.39 -8.01 -4.13
C LEU A 178 -11.75 -9.26 -4.75
N GLU A 179 -10.80 -9.02 -5.65
CA GLU A 179 -9.92 -10.06 -6.18
C GLU A 179 -8.62 -10.10 -5.37
N GLU A 180 -7.97 -11.26 -5.35
CA GLU A 180 -6.65 -11.37 -4.72
C GLU A 180 -5.62 -10.61 -5.56
N GLN A 181 -4.85 -9.75 -4.91
CA GLN A 181 -3.79 -8.95 -5.57
C GLN A 181 -2.61 -8.79 -4.63
N GLU A 182 -1.40 -8.91 -5.15
CA GLU A 182 -0.18 -8.48 -4.46
C GLU A 182 0.17 -7.06 -4.93
N LEU A 183 0.22 -6.11 -4.00
CA LEU A 183 0.46 -4.70 -4.26
C LEU A 183 1.59 -4.19 -3.38
N SER A 184 2.21 -3.07 -3.75
CA SER A 184 3.10 -2.32 -2.86
C SER A 184 2.55 -0.92 -2.67
N LEU A 185 2.04 -0.62 -1.47
CA LEU A 185 1.61 0.73 -1.11
C LEU A 185 2.82 1.57 -0.77
N ILE A 186 3.01 2.67 -1.48
CA ILE A 186 3.99 3.69 -1.16
C ILE A 186 3.30 4.81 -0.40
N VAL A 187 3.40 4.78 0.91
CA VAL A 187 2.84 5.78 1.81
C VAL A 187 3.87 6.88 2.03
N ARG A 188 3.56 8.09 1.58
CA ARG A 188 4.39 9.28 1.83
C ARG A 188 3.85 10.02 3.03
N LEU A 189 4.67 10.11 4.07
CA LEU A 189 4.34 10.80 5.30
C LEU A 189 5.07 12.13 5.39
N GLN A 190 4.39 13.10 5.98
CA GLN A 190 4.94 14.39 6.36
C GLN A 190 4.69 14.60 7.86
N TRP A 191 5.69 15.11 8.55
CA TRP A 191 5.60 15.55 9.93
C TRP A 191 5.22 17.02 9.97
N GLU A 192 4.17 17.34 10.71
CA GLU A 192 3.82 18.71 11.12
C GLU A 192 3.88 18.79 12.64
N ASP A 193 2.74 18.60 13.32
CA ASP A 193 2.66 18.37 14.76
C ASP A 193 2.52 16.87 15.10
N ALA A 194 2.29 16.04 14.08
CA ALA A 194 2.25 14.58 14.09
C ALA A 194 2.42 14.08 12.64
N TRP A 195 2.64 12.78 12.45
CA TRP A 195 2.65 12.17 11.12
C TRP A 195 1.30 12.32 10.41
N ARG A 196 1.33 12.61 9.11
CA ARG A 196 0.16 12.62 8.24
C ARG A 196 0.48 12.01 6.88
N VAL A 197 -0.48 11.30 6.31
CA VAL A 197 -0.37 10.78 4.95
C VAL A 197 -0.56 11.91 3.95
N SER A 198 0.51 12.23 3.20
CA SER A 198 0.44 13.21 2.12
C SER A 198 -0.02 12.61 0.79
N THR A 199 0.33 11.34 0.53
CA THR A 199 0.00 10.63 -0.70
C THR A 199 0.19 9.13 -0.49
N ILE A 200 -0.66 8.32 -1.12
CA ILE A 200 -0.47 6.88 -1.29
C ILE A 200 -0.45 6.56 -2.78
N THR A 201 0.58 5.87 -3.25
CA THR A 201 0.63 5.32 -4.62
C THR A 201 0.81 3.81 -4.58
N VAL A 202 0.44 3.12 -5.66
CA VAL A 202 0.70 1.70 -5.84
C VAL A 202 1.85 1.55 -6.84
N ASP A 203 2.90 0.81 -6.46
CA ASP A 203 4.00 0.39 -7.35
C ASP A 203 3.72 -0.98 -8.00
#